data_AF-A0A9E2BTU7-F1
#
_entry.id   AF-A0A9E2BTU7-F1
#
_cell.length_a   1.000
_cell.length_b   1.000
_cell.length_c   1.000
_cell.angle_alpha   90.00
_cell.angle_beta   90.00
_cell.angle_gamma   90.00
#
_symmetry.space_group_name_H-M   'P 1'
#
loop_
_entity.id
_entity.type
_entity.pdbx_description
1 polymer ?
#
loop_
_entity_poly.entity_id
_entity_poly.type
_entity_poly.pdbx_seq_one_letter_code
_entity_poly.pdbx_strand_id
1 'polypeptide(L)'
;MKTYSETQFGLLGDEEMDTLTQPMPLHEMPVERRLPEALKVIERDYKRIHDVIQSSWGHREFGDFIRQLIMNGGDGMGQSRVGFKREVVTAMFVLSDLHDAQFA
;
A
#
# COMPACT_ATOMS: atom_id res chain seq x y z
N MET A 1 27.09 -20.29 54.51
CA MET A 1 28.25 -19.75 53.77
C MET A 1 27.84 -19.62 52.31
N LYS A 2 28.07 -18.44 51.73
CA LYS A 2 27.66 -18.05 50.38
C LYS A 2 28.59 -18.66 49.34
N THR A 3 28.07 -18.96 48.14
CA THR A 3 28.73 -18.59 46.87
C THR A 3 27.63 -18.38 45.83
N TYR A 4 27.43 -17.11 45.45
CA TYR A 4 26.64 -16.72 44.30
C TYR A 4 27.46 -17.06 43.05
N SER A 5 26.92 -17.84 42.14
CA SER A 5 27.55 -18.05 40.82
C SER A 5 27.23 -16.86 39.94
N GLU A 6 28.33 -16.20 39.58
CA GLU A 6 28.50 -14.97 38.85
C GLU A 6 27.72 -14.93 37.54
N THR A 7 27.04 -13.81 37.35
CA THR A 7 26.41 -13.34 36.13
C THR A 7 27.37 -13.45 34.93
N GLN A 8 27.11 -14.40 34.04
CA GLN A 8 27.75 -14.47 32.72
C GLN A 8 27.06 -13.48 31.77
N PHE A 9 27.32 -12.18 31.96
CA PHE A 9 27.07 -11.16 30.94
C PHE A 9 28.22 -11.25 29.92
N GLY A 10 28.15 -12.28 29.07
CA GLY A 10 29.08 -12.49 27.98
C GLY A 10 28.75 -11.55 26.82
N LEU A 11 29.56 -10.50 26.69
CA LEU A 11 30.11 -9.99 25.42
C LEU A 11 29.16 -10.12 24.21
N LEU A 12 28.27 -9.15 24.00
CA LEU A 12 27.90 -8.82 22.61
C LEU A 12 29.18 -8.24 21.98
N GLY A 13 29.81 -9.02 21.11
CA GLY A 13 30.94 -8.52 20.32
C GLY A 13 30.49 -7.34 19.47
N ASP A 14 31.40 -6.39 19.23
CA ASP A 14 31.14 -5.17 18.45
C ASP A 14 30.54 -5.46 17.06
N GLU A 15 30.71 -6.68 16.53
CA GLU A 15 30.17 -7.16 15.25
C GLU A 15 28.65 -7.42 15.25
N GLU A 16 28.05 -7.82 16.38
CA GLU A 16 26.60 -8.06 16.49
C GLU A 16 25.82 -6.72 16.51
N MET A 17 26.44 -5.66 17.03
CA MET A 17 25.82 -4.34 17.19
C MET A 17 25.58 -3.62 15.85
N ASP A 18 26.37 -3.94 14.82
CA ASP A 18 26.25 -3.39 13.47
C ASP A 18 25.02 -3.96 12.74
N THR A 19 24.70 -5.24 12.95
CA THR A 19 23.55 -5.90 12.31
C THR A 19 22.19 -5.48 12.90
N LEU A 20 22.15 -5.09 14.18
CA LEU A 20 20.92 -4.68 14.87
C LEU A 20 20.33 -3.37 14.34
N THR A 21 21.14 -2.56 13.65
CA THR A 21 20.70 -1.28 13.07
C THR A 21 20.44 -1.37 11.57
N GLN A 22 20.62 -2.54 10.95
CA GLN A 22 20.29 -2.68 9.53
C GLN A 22 18.79 -2.52 9.34
N PRO A 23 18.36 -1.61 8.43
CA PRO A 23 16.96 -1.46 8.10
C PRO A 23 16.48 -2.81 7.56
N MET A 24 15.45 -3.36 8.20
CA MET A 24 14.79 -4.57 7.73
C MET A 24 14.49 -4.45 6.21
N PRO A 25 14.74 -5.49 5.41
CA PRO A 25 14.49 -5.43 3.97
C PRO A 25 13.02 -5.11 3.74
N LEU A 26 12.76 -4.00 3.04
CA LEU A 26 11.42 -3.60 2.65
C LEU A 26 10.88 -4.67 1.70
N HIS A 27 10.05 -5.58 2.22
CA HIS A 27 9.37 -6.57 1.39
C HIS A 27 8.32 -5.85 0.55
N GLU A 28 8.72 -5.42 -0.64
CA GLU A 28 7.77 -4.94 -1.62
C GLU A 28 6.83 -6.08 -2.04
N MET A 29 5.54 -5.79 -2.07
CA MET A 29 4.55 -6.77 -2.53
C MET A 29 4.84 -7.13 -4.00
N PRO A 30 4.77 -8.43 -4.38
CA PRO A 30 4.94 -8.85 -5.77
C PRO A 30 3.95 -8.13 -6.69
N VAL A 31 4.39 -7.71 -7.89
CA VAL A 31 3.60 -6.90 -8.83
C VAL A 31 2.26 -7.57 -9.17
N GLU A 32 2.25 -8.89 -9.31
CA GLU A 32 1.09 -9.71 -9.66
C GLU A 32 -0.01 -9.63 -8.57
N ARG A 33 0.39 -9.34 -7.32
CA ARG A 33 -0.53 -9.21 -6.19
C ARG A 33 -0.97 -7.78 -5.92
N ARG A 34 -0.29 -6.77 -6.48
CA ARG A 34 -0.60 -5.36 -6.24
C ARG A 34 -1.99 -4.97 -6.76
N LEU A 35 -2.33 -5.42 -7.98
CA LEU A 35 -3.64 -5.17 -8.60
C LEU A 35 -4.82 -5.75 -7.79
N PRO A 36 -4.88 -7.06 -7.49
CA PRO A 36 -6.02 -7.63 -6.77
C PRO A 36 -6.15 -7.10 -5.34
N GLU A 37 -5.05 -6.81 -4.64
CA GLU A 37 -5.12 -6.24 -3.29
C GLU A 37 -5.62 -4.78 -3.32
N ALA A 38 -5.17 -3.97 -4.28
CA ALA A 38 -5.66 -2.60 -4.44
C ALA A 38 -7.17 -2.58 -4.78
N LEU A 39 -7.62 -3.45 -5.68
CA LEU A 39 -9.04 -3.59 -6.02
C LEU A 39 -9.88 -4.00 -4.80
N LYS A 40 -9.40 -4.93 -3.99
CA LYS A 40 -10.08 -5.39 -2.77
C LYS A 40 -10.25 -4.29 -1.73
N VAL A 41 -9.24 -3.42 -1.55
CA VAL A 41 -9.34 -2.26 -0.66
C VAL A 41 -10.45 -1.31 -1.12
N ILE A 42 -10.54 -1.07 -2.43
CA ILE A 42 -11.57 -0.18 -2.99
C ILE A 42 -12.96 -0.84 -2.91
N GLU A 43 -13.08 -2.13 -3.23
CA GLU A 43 -14.35 -2.87 -3.20
C GLU A 43 -15.02 -2.83 -1.83
N ARG A 44 -14.22 -2.97 -0.75
CA ARG A 44 -14.70 -3.00 0.64
C ARG A 44 -15.55 -1.78 1.01
N ASP A 45 -15.13 -0.60 0.56
CA ASP A 45 -15.75 0.68 0.96
C ASP A 45 -16.51 1.37 -0.18
N TYR A 46 -16.13 1.12 -1.43
CA TYR A 46 -16.62 1.83 -2.62
C TYR A 46 -16.88 0.88 -3.79
N LYS A 47 -17.81 -0.06 -3.62
CA LYS A 47 -18.18 -1.06 -4.64
C LYS A 47 -18.43 -0.49 -6.04
N ARG A 48 -19.17 0.62 -6.14
CA ARG A 48 -19.47 1.26 -7.42
C ARG A 48 -18.20 1.73 -8.14
N ILE A 49 -17.25 2.28 -7.40
CA ILE A 49 -15.98 2.75 -7.95
C ILE A 49 -15.14 1.55 -8.40
N HIS A 50 -15.12 0.49 -7.61
CA HIS A 50 -14.47 -0.76 -8.01
C HIS A 50 -14.98 -1.27 -9.37
N ASP A 51 -16.30 -1.31 -9.58
CA ASP A 51 -16.89 -1.79 -10.83
C ASP A 51 -16.54 -0.89 -12.02
N VAL A 52 -16.49 0.43 -11.80
CA VAL A 52 -16.02 1.39 -12.82
C VAL A 52 -14.53 1.19 -13.12
N ILE A 53 -13.70 0.99 -12.10
CA ILE A 53 -12.26 0.74 -12.28
C ILE A 53 -12.03 -0.53 -13.07
N GLN A 54 -12.72 -1.63 -12.74
CA GLN A 54 -12.60 -2.89 -13.48
C GLN A 54 -13.05 -2.74 -14.94
N SER A 55 -14.16 -2.05 -15.18
CA SER A 55 -14.66 -1.85 -16.55
C SER A 55 -13.82 -0.89 -17.39
N SER A 56 -13.10 0.05 -16.76
CA SER A 56 -12.23 1.01 -17.44
C SER A 56 -10.76 0.57 -17.51
N TRP A 57 -10.41 -0.59 -16.95
CA TRP A 57 -9.04 -1.09 -16.96
C TRP A 57 -8.56 -1.40 -18.39
N GLY A 58 -7.36 -0.92 -18.74
CA GLY A 58 -6.79 -1.08 -20.08
C GLY A 58 -7.30 -0.08 -21.12
N HIS A 59 -8.22 0.82 -20.74
CA HIS A 59 -8.56 1.98 -21.55
C HIS A 59 -7.48 3.05 -21.41
N ARG A 60 -7.11 3.71 -22.52
CA ARG A 60 -6.12 4.81 -22.52
C ARG A 60 -6.47 5.95 -21.55
N GLU A 61 -7.76 6.21 -21.38
CA GLU A 61 -8.28 7.29 -20.53
C GLU A 61 -8.26 6.95 -19.02
N PHE A 62 -7.88 5.72 -18.63
CA PHE A 62 -7.92 5.29 -17.23
C PHE A 62 -7.03 6.14 -16.32
N GLY A 63 -5.83 6.49 -16.79
CA GLY A 63 -4.89 7.31 -16.02
C GLY A 63 -5.48 8.68 -15.67
N ASP A 64 -6.17 9.32 -16.60
CA ASP A 64 -6.82 10.61 -16.35
C ASP A 64 -8.07 10.46 -15.48
N PHE A 65 -8.85 9.41 -15.70
CA PHE A 65 -9.99 9.07 -14.86
C PHE A 65 -9.60 8.89 -13.39
N ILE A 66 -8.56 8.10 -13.08
CA ILE A 66 -8.20 7.81 -11.69
C ILE A 66 -7.58 9.03 -11.00
N ARG A 67 -6.79 9.84 -11.72
CA ARG A 67 -6.26 11.12 -11.20
C ARG A 67 -7.40 12.08 -10.86
N GLN A 68 -8.36 12.23 -11.77
CA GLN A 68 -9.52 13.08 -11.56
C GLN A 68 -10.39 12.58 -10.39
N LEU A 69 -10.55 11.26 -10.27
CA LEU A 69 -11.27 10.64 -9.16
C LEU A 69 -10.61 11.00 -7.81
N ILE A 70 -9.29 10.79 -7.69
CA ILE A 70 -8.51 11.15 -6.49
C ILE A 70 -8.67 12.63 -6.14
N MET A 71 -8.51 13.52 -7.12
CA MET A 71 -8.60 14.98 -6.90
C MET A 71 -9.99 15.45 -6.49
N ASN A 72 -11.04 14.85 -7.06
CA ASN A 72 -12.42 15.21 -6.75
C ASN A 72 -12.88 14.66 -5.39
N GLY A 73 -12.20 13.62 -4.87
CA GLY A 73 -12.49 13.04 -3.56
C GLY A 73 -13.83 12.30 -3.48
N GLY A 74 -14.38 11.84 -4.60
CA GLY A 74 -15.64 11.11 -4.66
C GLY A 74 -16.16 10.90 -6.08
N ASP A 75 -17.19 10.06 -6.23
CA ASP A 75 -17.79 9.70 -7.52
C ASP A 75 -18.84 10.72 -8.05
N GLY A 76 -18.98 11.86 -7.37
CA GLY A 76 -19.84 12.98 -7.78
C GLY A 76 -21.35 12.71 -7.72
N MET A 77 -21.82 11.53 -7.26
CA MET A 77 -23.24 11.13 -7.32
C MET A 77 -23.96 11.03 -5.96
N GLY A 78 -23.35 11.47 -4.86
CA GLY A 78 -23.96 11.38 -3.52
C GLY A 78 -23.64 12.55 -2.61
N GLN A 79 -24.68 13.01 -1.89
CA GLN A 79 -24.86 14.17 -1.00
C GLN A 79 -23.80 14.54 0.05
N SER A 80 -22.55 14.08 0.03
CA SER A 80 -21.50 14.69 0.86
C SER A 80 -20.11 14.40 0.33
N ARG A 81 -19.32 15.47 0.16
CA ARG A 81 -17.88 15.43 -0.08
C ARG A 81 -17.18 14.92 1.18
N VAL A 82 -17.32 13.63 1.48
CA VAL A 82 -16.66 13.00 2.63
C VAL A 82 -15.18 12.72 2.34
N GLY A 83 -14.77 12.73 1.07
CA GLY A 83 -13.43 12.33 0.66
C GLY A 83 -13.28 10.81 0.64
N PHE A 84 -12.13 10.35 0.15
CA PHE A 84 -11.74 8.94 0.24
C PHE A 84 -10.98 8.69 1.53
N LYS A 85 -11.14 7.49 2.09
CA LYS A 85 -10.23 7.00 3.13
C LYS A 85 -8.81 6.96 2.58
N ARG A 86 -7.81 7.25 3.44
CA ARG A 86 -6.39 7.27 3.05
C ARG A 86 -5.96 5.98 2.33
N GLU A 87 -6.36 4.82 2.85
CA GLU A 87 -6.02 3.52 2.27
C GLU A 87 -6.59 3.34 0.85
N VAL A 88 -7.76 3.89 0.57
CA VAL A 88 -8.41 3.85 -0.75
C VAL A 88 -7.66 4.74 -1.72
N VAL A 89 -7.24 5.94 -1.29
CA VAL A 89 -6.39 6.81 -2.11
C VAL A 89 -5.05 6.14 -2.41
N THR A 90 -4.42 5.50 -1.43
CA THR A 90 -3.18 4.74 -1.64
C THR A 90 -3.39 3.61 -2.64
N ALA A 91 -4.49 2.85 -2.54
CA ALA A 91 -4.83 1.83 -3.51
C ALA A 91 -5.02 2.41 -4.92
N MET A 92 -5.67 3.57 -5.05
CA MET A 92 -5.84 4.25 -6.34
C MET A 92 -4.51 4.71 -6.96
N PHE A 93 -3.54 5.18 -6.16
CA PHE A 93 -2.19 5.48 -6.65
C PHE A 93 -1.48 4.22 -7.17
N VAL A 94 -1.54 3.11 -6.42
CA VAL A 94 -0.99 1.83 -6.87
C VAL A 94 -1.62 1.40 -8.20
N LEU A 95 -2.93 1.56 -8.36
CA LEU A 95 -3.61 1.27 -9.62
C LEU A 95 -3.16 2.18 -10.77
N SER A 96 -2.95 3.47 -10.52
CA SER A 96 -2.41 4.40 -11.52
C SER A 96 -1.02 3.96 -11.98
N ASP A 97 -0.12 3.66 -11.04
CA ASP A 97 1.25 3.25 -11.35
C ASP A 97 1.28 1.91 -12.12
N LEU A 98 0.43 0.96 -11.71
CA LEU A 98 0.31 -0.33 -12.40
C LEU A 98 -0.27 -0.18 -13.81
N HIS A 99 -1.23 0.72 -14.00
CA HIS A 99 -1.79 0.98 -15.32
C HIS A 99 -0.76 1.63 -16.23
N ASP A 100 -0.07 2.66 -15.74
CA ASP A 100 0.98 3.35 -16.49
C ASP A 100 2.12 2.37 -16.83
N ALA A 101 2.54 1.50 -15.91
CA ALA A 101 3.55 0.48 -16.20
C ALA A 101 3.13 -0.58 -17.25
N GLN A 102 1.84 -0.83 -17.40
CA GLN A 102 1.30 -1.83 -18.35
C GLN A 102 0.92 -1.22 -19.70
N PHE A 103 0.50 0.04 -19.74
CA PHE A 103 -0.18 0.64 -20.88
C PHE A 103 0.38 2.00 -21.34
N ALA A 104 1.38 2.58 -20.66
CA ALA A 104 2.10 3.76 -21.14
C ALA A 104 3.06 3.41 -22.28
#